data_AF-A0A523AXK3-F1
#
_entry.id   AF-A0A523AXK3-F1
#
_cell.length_a   1.000
_cell.length_b   1.000
_cell.length_c   1.000
_cell.angle_alpha   90.00
_cell.angle_beta   90.00
_cell.angle_gamma   90.00
#
_symmetry.space_group_name_H-M   'P 1'
#
loop_
_entity.id
_entity.type
_entity.pdbx_description
1 polymer ?
#
loop_
_entity_poly.entity_id
_entity_poly.type
_entity_poly.pdbx_seq_one_letter_code
_entity_poly.pdbx_strand_id
1 'polypeptide(L)'
;MRLLPGLVIDRPGSSAEYLTSGWRYLRPVREKRTAPCARSCPIGNDLPGILYLVGRGRMEEAWRLLKATNPFPSVCGRVCYRFCESACNRGELDEPLAIRAVERFLGDLGRERGWRG
;
A
#
# COMPACT_ATOMS: atom_id res chain seq x y z
N MET A 1 4.88 -7.16 28.40
CA MET A 1 5.57 -5.87 28.61
C MET A 1 6.33 -5.54 27.34
N ARG A 2 5.89 -4.54 26.56
CA ARG A 2 6.58 -4.10 25.33
C ARG A 2 7.89 -3.42 25.74
N LEU A 3 9.02 -4.08 25.56
CA LEU A 3 10.33 -3.51 25.90
C LEU A 3 10.95 -2.74 24.72
N LEU A 4 10.49 -2.96 23.48
CA LEU A 4 10.92 -2.26 22.26
C LEU A 4 9.74 -2.09 21.28
N PRO A 5 9.62 -0.97 20.53
CA PRO A 5 8.57 -0.80 19.53
C PRO A 5 8.75 -1.83 18.40
N GLY A 6 7.70 -2.62 18.13
CA GLY A 6 7.68 -3.61 17.05
C GLY A 6 8.09 -5.03 17.42
N LEU A 7 8.38 -5.32 18.70
CA LEU A 7 8.71 -6.67 19.16
C LEU A 7 7.90 -7.13 20.37
N VAL A 8 7.51 -8.40 20.34
CA VAL A 8 6.81 -9.08 21.45
C VAL A 8 7.62 -10.32 21.86
N ILE A 9 7.73 -10.52 23.17
CA ILE A 9 8.33 -11.71 23.79
C ILE A 9 7.19 -12.69 24.08
N ASP A 10 7.22 -13.86 23.44
CA ASP A 10 6.35 -14.99 23.77
C ASP A 10 6.89 -15.65 25.05
N ARG A 11 6.13 -15.64 26.16
CA ARG A 11 6.53 -16.29 27.42
C ARG A 11 5.75 -17.59 27.57
N PRO A 12 6.47 -18.72 27.75
CA PRO A 12 6.55 -19.27 29.10
C PRO A 12 7.98 -19.64 29.51
N GLY A 13 8.41 -19.19 30.71
CA GLY A 13 9.43 -19.86 31.52
C GLY A 13 10.89 -19.93 31.04
N SER A 14 11.47 -18.90 30.39
CA SER A 14 12.91 -18.92 30.08
C SER A 14 13.60 -17.55 30.19
N SER A 15 14.79 -17.55 30.78
CA SER A 15 15.91 -16.60 30.59
C SER A 15 15.61 -15.10 30.66
N ALA A 16 14.71 -14.66 31.55
CA ALA A 16 14.54 -13.24 31.82
C ALA A 16 15.68 -12.64 32.68
N GLU A 17 16.46 -13.48 33.37
CA GLU A 17 17.60 -13.09 34.22
C GLU A 17 18.94 -13.00 33.47
N TYR A 18 19.10 -13.72 32.35
CA TYR A 18 20.37 -13.78 31.63
C TYR A 18 20.24 -13.13 30.26
N LEU A 19 20.89 -11.96 30.10
CA LEU A 19 20.87 -11.04 28.97
C LEU A 19 21.41 -11.59 27.64
N THR A 20 21.50 -12.91 27.46
CA THR A 20 22.20 -13.55 26.34
C THR A 20 21.29 -14.34 25.38
N SER A 21 19.98 -14.49 25.64
CA SER A 21 19.08 -15.31 24.79
C SER A 21 17.76 -14.67 24.36
N GLY A 22 17.53 -13.37 24.65
CA GLY A 22 16.25 -12.70 24.36
C GLY A 22 15.86 -12.68 22.87
N TRP A 23 16.84 -12.67 21.95
CA TRP A 23 16.61 -12.59 20.50
C TRP A 23 15.86 -13.79 19.91
N ARG A 24 15.91 -14.96 20.53
CA ARG A 24 15.22 -16.17 20.02
C ARG A 24 13.70 -16.09 20.18
N TYR A 25 13.22 -15.31 21.15
CA TYR A 25 11.79 -15.15 21.49
C TYR A 25 11.18 -13.87 20.92
N LEU A 26 12.04 -12.99 20.44
CA LEU A 26 11.71 -11.70 19.87
C LEU A 26 11.12 -11.91 18.47
N ARG A 27 9.79 -11.79 18.35
CA ARG A 27 9.11 -11.86 17.04
C ARG A 27 8.74 -10.46 16.54
N PRO A 28 8.95 -10.19 15.24
CA PRO A 28 8.47 -8.94 14.65
C PRO A 28 6.95 -8.93 14.67
N VAL A 29 6.37 -7.86 15.21
CA VAL A 29 4.93 -7.61 15.10
C VAL A 29 4.69 -6.86 13.80
N ARG A 30 3.84 -7.43 12.94
CA ARG A 30 3.38 -6.71 11.76
C ARG A 30 2.43 -5.59 12.18
N GLU A 31 2.93 -4.37 12.26
CA GLU A 31 2.11 -3.19 12.52
C GLU A 31 1.45 -2.71 11.21
N LYS A 32 0.12 -2.50 11.25
CA LYS A 32 -0.58 -1.91 10.11
C LYS A 32 -0.38 -0.40 10.13
N ARG A 33 0.50 0.10 9.27
CA ARG A 33 0.70 1.54 9.05
C ARG A 33 0.04 1.98 7.75
N THR A 34 -0.36 3.25 7.68
CA THR A 34 -0.86 3.86 6.44
C THR A 34 0.30 4.01 5.46
N ALA A 35 0.13 3.51 4.23
CA ALA A 35 1.13 3.67 3.19
C ALA A 35 1.32 5.16 2.84
N PRO A 36 2.56 5.62 2.60
CA PRO A 36 2.82 7.03 2.35
C PRO A 36 2.14 7.52 1.07
N CYS A 37 2.04 6.67 0.04
CA CYS A 37 1.31 6.95 -1.19
C CYS A 37 -0.18 7.24 -0.92
N ALA A 38 -0.87 6.40 -0.13
CA ALA A 38 -2.27 6.60 0.22
C ALA A 38 -2.46 7.90 1.02
N ARG A 39 -1.56 8.18 1.98
CA ARG A 39 -1.60 9.42 2.78
C ARG A 39 -1.40 10.68 1.94
N SER A 40 -0.59 10.61 0.89
CA SER A 40 -0.29 11.76 0.02
C SER A 40 -1.34 12.05 -1.05
N CYS A 41 -2.28 11.12 -1.30
CA CYS A 41 -3.31 11.29 -2.31
C CYS A 41 -4.40 12.25 -1.78
N PRO A 42 -4.65 13.41 -2.41
CA PRO A 42 -5.62 14.39 -1.92
C PRO A 42 -7.07 13.88 -1.96
N ILE A 43 -7.36 12.91 -2.83
CA ILE A 43 -8.69 12.31 -2.96
C ILE A 43 -8.85 11.02 -2.15
N GLY A 44 -7.79 10.55 -1.48
CA GLY A 44 -7.85 9.39 -0.60
C GLY A 44 -7.98 8.04 -1.32
N ASN A 45 -7.40 7.89 -2.52
CA ASN A 45 -7.37 6.59 -3.21
C ASN A 45 -6.65 5.51 -2.37
N ASP A 46 -7.20 4.30 -2.31
CA ASP A 46 -6.52 3.12 -1.74
C ASP A 46 -5.49 2.55 -2.72
N LEU A 47 -4.39 3.28 -2.90
CA LEU A 47 -3.31 2.92 -3.83
C LEU A 47 -2.70 1.54 -3.53
N PRO A 48 -2.42 1.16 -2.26
CA PRO A 48 -1.95 -0.19 -1.96
C PRO A 48 -2.95 -1.27 -2.37
N GLY A 49 -4.25 -1.08 -2.11
CA GLY A 49 -5.29 -2.01 -2.51
C GLY A 49 -5.40 -2.15 -4.02
N ILE A 50 -5.36 -1.02 -4.75
CA ILE A 50 -5.39 -0.99 -6.22
C ILE A 50 -4.19 -1.75 -6.79
N LEU A 51 -2.98 -1.43 -6.35
CA LEU A 51 -1.75 -2.09 -6.83
C LEU A 51 -1.73 -3.59 -6.51
N TYR A 52 -2.26 -3.99 -5.33
CA TYR A 52 -2.40 -5.38 -4.97
C TYR A 52 -3.33 -6.15 -5.93
N LEU A 53 -4.49 -5.57 -6.27
CA LEU A 53 -5.44 -6.17 -7.20
C LEU A 53 -4.88 -6.26 -8.63
N VAL A 54 -4.19 -5.21 -9.09
CA VAL A 54 -3.50 -5.18 -10.38
C VAL A 54 -2.43 -6.28 -10.45
N GLY A 55 -1.59 -6.41 -9.41
CA GLY A 55 -0.57 -7.46 -9.34
C GLY A 55 -1.14 -8.89 -9.31
N ARG A 56 -2.42 -9.05 -8.98
CA ARG A 56 -3.15 -10.34 -9.00
C ARG A 56 -3.97 -10.54 -10.28
N GLY A 57 -3.88 -9.63 -11.26
CA GLY A 57 -4.65 -9.70 -12.50
C GLY A 57 -6.13 -9.35 -12.37
N ARG A 58 -6.58 -8.86 -11.20
CA ARG A 58 -7.99 -8.56 -10.88
C ARG A 58 -8.35 -7.14 -11.31
N MET A 59 -8.30 -6.89 -12.61
CA MET A 59 -8.37 -5.54 -13.18
C MET A 59 -9.71 -4.83 -12.94
N GLU A 60 -10.83 -5.56 -13.04
CA GLU A 60 -12.17 -4.98 -12.83
C GLU A 60 -12.38 -4.53 -11.38
N GLU A 61 -11.87 -5.31 -10.44
CA GLU A 61 -11.95 -4.99 -9.02
C GLU A 61 -11.02 -3.84 -8.65
N ALA A 62 -9.82 -3.79 -9.23
CA ALA A 62 -8.92 -2.66 -9.11
C ALA A 62 -9.57 -1.37 -9.64
N TRP A 63 -10.22 -1.46 -10.81
CA TRP A 63 -10.96 -0.34 -11.39
C TRP A 63 -12.12 0.11 -10.49
N ARG A 64 -12.93 -0.82 -9.96
CA ARG A 64 -14.02 -0.49 -9.03
C ARG A 64 -13.52 0.21 -7.78
N LEU A 65 -12.42 -0.27 -7.20
CA LEU A 65 -11.80 0.34 -6.03
C LEU A 65 -11.32 1.77 -6.33
N LEU A 66 -10.70 1.98 -7.50
CA LEU A 66 -10.30 3.30 -7.96
C LEU A 66 -11.52 4.21 -8.22
N LYS A 67 -12.59 3.70 -8.84
CA LYS A 67 -13.83 4.45 -9.13
C LYS A 67 -14.64 4.79 -7.88
N ALA A 68 -14.45 4.05 -6.78
CA ALA A 68 -15.13 4.30 -5.52
C ALA A 68 -14.79 5.69 -4.95
N THR A 69 -13.57 6.17 -5.19
CA THR A 69 -13.06 7.46 -4.69
C THR A 69 -12.87 8.46 -5.82
N ASN A 70 -12.55 8.02 -7.03
CA ASN A 70 -12.33 8.88 -8.19
C ASN A 70 -13.38 8.65 -9.30
N PRO A 71 -14.31 9.59 -9.57
CA PRO A 71 -15.27 9.45 -10.66
C PRO A 71 -14.66 9.52 -12.07
N PHE A 72 -13.46 10.09 -12.22
CA PHE A 72 -12.83 10.33 -13.53
C PHE A 72 -11.41 9.76 -13.62
N PRO A 73 -11.22 8.44 -13.44
CA PRO A 73 -9.89 7.84 -13.37
C PRO A 73 -9.06 8.03 -14.66
N SER A 74 -9.71 7.95 -15.84
CA SER A 74 -9.04 8.15 -17.13
C SER A 74 -8.49 9.57 -17.29
N VAL A 75 -9.19 10.58 -16.77
CA VAL A 75 -8.78 11.99 -16.83
C VAL A 75 -7.72 12.27 -15.78
N CYS A 76 -7.96 11.88 -14.52
CA CYS A 76 -7.01 12.05 -13.43
C CYS A 76 -5.66 11.38 -13.74
N GLY A 77 -5.65 10.19 -14.34
CA GLY A 77 -4.43 9.51 -14.77
C GLY A 77 -3.60 10.28 -15.83
N ARG A 78 -4.16 11.33 -16.46
CA ARG A 78 -3.47 12.20 -17.42
C ARG A 78 -3.03 13.52 -16.79
N VAL A 79 -3.86 14.10 -15.93
CA VAL A 79 -3.62 15.46 -15.36
C VAL A 79 -3.00 15.45 -13.96
N CYS A 80 -2.97 14.31 -13.26
CA CYS A 80 -2.47 14.22 -11.89
C CYS A 80 -0.98 14.61 -11.80
N TYR A 81 -0.66 15.44 -10.80
CA TYR A 81 0.70 15.88 -10.45
C TYR A 81 1.54 14.82 -9.73
N ARG A 82 0.97 13.64 -9.44
CA ARG A 82 1.69 12.47 -8.91
C ARG A 82 2.25 12.61 -7.50
N PHE A 83 1.51 13.24 -6.60
CA PHE A 83 1.88 13.35 -5.17
C PHE A 83 2.24 11.99 -4.53
N CYS A 84 1.54 10.94 -4.95
CA CYS A 84 1.77 9.57 -4.51
C CYS A 84 3.08 8.94 -4.97
N GLU A 85 3.58 9.30 -6.15
CA GLU A 85 4.88 8.84 -6.64
C GLU A 85 6.00 9.59 -5.90
N SER A 86 5.85 10.89 -5.67
CA SER A 86 6.81 11.69 -4.91
C SER A 86 6.97 11.25 -3.46
N ALA A 87 5.90 10.72 -2.83
CA ALA A 87 5.93 10.21 -1.47
C ALA A 87 6.20 8.69 -1.38
N CYS A 88 6.48 8.01 -2.50
CA CYS A 88 6.64 6.56 -2.51
C CYS A 88 7.94 6.14 -1.81
N ASN A 89 7.83 5.31 -0.76
CA ASN A 89 9.00 4.77 -0.05
C ASN A 89 9.93 3.92 -0.94
N ARG A 90 9.42 3.36 -2.04
CA ARG A 90 10.25 2.64 -3.01
C ARG A 90 11.28 3.56 -3.69
N GLY A 91 10.96 4.86 -3.84
CA GLY A 91 11.90 5.85 -4.36
C GLY A 91 13.14 6.09 -3.48
N GLU A 92 13.14 5.58 -2.24
CA GLU A 92 14.35 5.58 -1.39
C GLU A 92 15.32 4.43 -1.74
N LEU A 93 14.84 3.42 -2.46
CA LEU A 93 15.62 2.23 -2.86
C LEU A 93 15.99 2.27 -4.35
N ASP A 94 15.00 2.48 -5.21
CA ASP A 94 15.16 2.57 -6.65
C ASP A 94 14.25 3.67 -7.23
N GLU A 95 13.26 3.30 -8.04
CA GLU A 95 12.31 4.22 -8.66
C GLU A 95 10.94 4.11 -8.00
N PRO A 96 10.21 5.23 -7.84
CA PRO A 96 8.85 5.18 -7.35
C PRO A 96 7.97 4.38 -8.31
N LEU A 97 6.95 3.71 -7.77
CA LEU A 97 5.99 2.99 -8.60
C LEU A 97 5.24 3.98 -9.50
N ALA A 98 5.03 3.60 -10.77
CA ALA A 98 4.32 4.40 -11.76
C ALA A 98 2.79 4.39 -11.54
N ILE A 99 2.35 4.86 -10.37
CA ILE A 99 0.95 4.81 -9.90
C ILE A 99 0.02 5.55 -10.86
N ARG A 100 0.40 6.74 -11.36
CA ARG A 100 -0.42 7.49 -12.31
C ARG A 100 -0.63 6.70 -13.61
N ALA A 101 0.39 5.98 -14.06
CA ALA A 101 0.28 5.16 -15.27
C ALA A 101 -0.70 3.99 -15.06
N VAL A 102 -0.67 3.37 -13.88
CA VAL A 102 -1.63 2.32 -13.49
C VAL A 102 -3.06 2.87 -13.43
N GLU A 103 -3.28 4.01 -12.79
CA GLU A 103 -4.60 4.65 -12.72
C GLU A 103 -5.13 5.01 -14.11
N ARG A 104 -4.27 5.56 -14.97
CA ARG A 104 -4.60 5.86 -16.37
C ARG A 104 -5.02 4.59 -17.12
N PHE A 105 -4.21 3.54 -17.01
CA PHE A 105 -4.48 2.24 -17.64
C PHE A 105 -5.82 1.66 -17.17
N LEU A 106 -6.07 1.63 -15.86
CA LEU A 106 -7.33 1.13 -15.31
C LEU A 106 -8.52 1.95 -15.79
N GLY A 107 -8.42 3.28 -15.78
CA GLY A 107 -9.47 4.16 -16.26
C GLY A 107 -9.79 3.93 -17.74
N ASP A 108 -8.76 3.81 -18.59
CA ASP A 108 -8.93 3.54 -20.02
C ASP A 108 -9.51 2.14 -20.25
N LEU A 109 -9.01 1.13 -19.55
CA LEU A 109 -9.48 -0.26 -19.64
C LEU A 109 -10.95 -0.39 -19.22
N GLY A 110 -11.36 0.28 -18.14
CA GLY A 110 -12.75 0.27 -17.69
C GLY A 110 -13.70 0.90 -18.71
N ARG A 111 -13.25 1.96 -19.39
CA ARG A 111 -13.98 2.58 -20.51
C ARG A 111 -14.07 1.64 -21.71
N GLU A 112 -12.97 0.99 -22.09
CA GLU A 112 -12.91 0.05 -23.23
C GLU A 112 -13.76 -1.20 -23.00
N ARG A 113 -13.74 -1.76 -21.78
CA ARG A 113 -14.53 -2.94 -21.42
C ARG A 113 -15.99 -2.62 -21.07
N GLY A 114 -16.35 -1.34 -20.99
CA GLY A 114 -17.70 -0.91 -20.64
C GLY A 114 -18.12 -1.31 -19.23
N TRP A 115 -17.16 -1.38 -18.30
CA TRP A 115 -17.46 -1.70 -16.90
C TRP A 115 -18.34 -0.59 -16.29
N ARG A 116 -19.39 -1.00 -15.58
CA ARG A 116 -20.34 -0.09 -14.92
C ARG A 116 -20.21 -0.24 -13.41
N GLY A 117 -20.24 0.89 -12.72
CA GLY A 117 -20.09 1.01 -11.26
C GLY A 117 -20.32 2.43 -10.77
#